data_AF-A0AAU3D5M7-F1
#
_entry.id   AF-A0AAU3D5M7-F1
#
_cell.length_a   1.000
_cell.length_b   1.000
_cell.length_c   1.000
_cell.angle_alpha   90.00
_cell.angle_beta   90.00
_cell.angle_gamma   90.00
#
_symmetry.space_group_name_H-M   'P 1'
#
loop_
_entity.id
_entity.type
_entity.pdbx_description
1 polymer ?
#
loop_
_entity_poly.entity_id
_entity_poly.type
_entity_poly.pdbx_seq_one_letter_code
_entity_poly.pdbx_strand_id
1 'polypeptide(L)'
;MRSVGTRHRPAVAALLGALVALLLAGCGTERAGSAAATATPIPWTTMQPAGVHGVRLSGDRTLLVDTSVPSGAAACVRDLKAVLTEPMSELARVQVTFVSPSGDRASGCTQDTRATAKLELPAPLDGRDVIVDGSAHFTAEGAKPPALRRCGELGCDPAPTGCTPASYQQAVHATDVPAHTGRSGEKCDGKWLVMDLSTRMGPACEGDTDPACSARQNTRWFYRAGETGWQPLTRTSAGGCRDIHRVEPAFPEALCATLEPLKP
;
A
#
# COMPACT_ATOMS: atom_id res chain seq x y z
N MET A 1 -30.29 -56.67 -71.17
CA MET A 1 -30.76 -55.30 -70.84
C MET A 1 -29.77 -54.33 -71.48
N ARG A 2 -30.04 -53.76 -72.67
CA ARG A 2 -30.67 -52.42 -72.90
C ARG A 2 -30.22 -51.41 -71.83
N SER A 3 -29.61 -50.25 -72.08
CA SER A 3 -29.26 -49.39 -73.23
C SER A 3 -28.11 -48.47 -72.74
N VAL A 4 -27.07 -48.14 -73.52
CA VAL A 4 -26.95 -46.95 -74.43
C VAL A 4 -27.31 -45.63 -73.71
N GLY A 5 -26.49 -44.57 -73.68
CA GLY A 5 -25.30 -44.23 -74.46
C GLY A 5 -24.69 -42.89 -73.99
N THR A 6 -23.44 -42.62 -74.35
CA THR A 6 -23.01 -41.66 -75.42
C THR A 6 -22.96 -40.19 -74.94
N ARG A 7 -21.98 -39.34 -75.25
CA ARG A 7 -20.83 -39.33 -76.18
C ARG A 7 -20.02 -38.03 -75.94
N HIS A 8 -18.71 -38.08 -76.22
CA HIS A 8 -17.89 -37.11 -77.00
C HIS A 8 -18.07 -35.57 -76.79
N ARG A 9 -17.03 -34.72 -76.77
CA ARG A 9 -15.82 -34.66 -77.63
C ARG A 9 -14.84 -33.55 -77.14
N PRO A 10 -13.61 -33.48 -77.69
CA PRO A 10 -12.50 -32.63 -77.28
C PRO A 10 -12.27 -31.40 -78.22
N ALA A 11 -11.35 -30.51 -77.85
CA ALA A 11 -10.61 -29.60 -78.74
C ALA A 11 -9.29 -29.25 -78.03
N VAL A 12 -8.09 -29.70 -78.45
CA VAL A 12 -7.29 -29.42 -79.66
C VAL A 12 -6.65 -28.02 -79.66
N ALA A 13 -5.36 -28.02 -80.04
CA ALA A 13 -4.47 -26.92 -80.43
C ALA A 13 -3.67 -26.23 -79.30
N ALA A 14 -2.38 -25.95 -79.42
CA ALA A 14 -1.38 -26.26 -80.44
C ALA A 14 0.02 -25.99 -79.85
N LEU A 15 1.02 -26.72 -80.35
CA LEU A 15 2.46 -26.44 -80.25
C LEU A 15 2.83 -25.12 -80.96
N LEU A 16 3.92 -24.49 -80.51
CA LEU A 16 4.92 -23.62 -81.20
C LEU A 16 5.34 -22.52 -80.21
N GLY A 17 6.61 -22.17 -79.94
CA GLY A 17 7.96 -22.54 -80.38
C GLY A 17 8.96 -21.88 -79.41
N ALA A 18 10.10 -22.52 -79.10
CA ALA A 18 11.48 -22.08 -79.47
C ALA A 18 11.87 -20.68 -78.90
N LEU A 19 12.97 -20.39 -78.22
CA LEU A 19 14.36 -20.88 -78.12
C LEU A 19 14.97 -20.20 -76.86
N VAL A 20 15.66 -20.92 -75.96
CA VAL A 20 17.13 -20.93 -75.80
C VAL A 20 17.76 -19.62 -75.30
N ALA A 21 18.15 -19.60 -74.02
CA ALA A 21 19.56 -19.50 -73.53
C ALA A 21 19.78 -18.56 -72.34
N LEU A 22 20.73 -18.98 -71.48
CA LEU A 22 21.69 -18.15 -70.69
C LEU A 22 21.06 -17.41 -69.47
N LEU A 23 21.49 -17.58 -68.21
CA LEU A 23 22.81 -17.86 -67.63
C LEU A 23 22.70 -18.44 -66.21
N LEU A 24 23.72 -19.19 -65.87
CA LEU A 24 24.09 -19.68 -64.55
C LEU A 24 24.42 -18.56 -63.55
N ALA A 25 24.42 -18.97 -62.28
CA ALA A 25 25.19 -18.42 -61.17
C ALA A 25 24.66 -17.15 -60.49
N GLY A 26 23.95 -17.39 -59.38
CA GLY A 26 23.67 -16.42 -58.34
C GLY A 26 23.17 -17.11 -57.08
N CYS A 27 23.98 -18.00 -56.49
CA CYS A 27 23.79 -18.43 -55.10
C CYS A 27 24.08 -17.24 -54.18
N GLY A 28 23.12 -16.32 -54.09
CA GLY A 28 23.05 -15.37 -52.98
C GLY A 28 22.44 -16.09 -51.80
N THR A 29 23.25 -16.63 -50.89
CA THR A 29 22.78 -16.91 -49.54
C THR A 29 22.51 -15.56 -48.90
N GLU A 30 21.30 -15.02 -49.08
CA GLU A 30 20.80 -14.04 -48.13
C GLU A 30 20.69 -14.77 -46.79
N ARG A 31 21.77 -14.70 -46.01
CA ARG A 31 21.59 -14.69 -44.57
C ARG A 31 20.73 -13.46 -44.34
N ALA A 32 19.44 -13.68 -44.15
CA ALA A 32 18.62 -12.80 -43.35
C ALA A 32 19.36 -12.70 -42.01
N GLY A 33 20.23 -11.69 -41.92
CA GLY A 33 20.66 -11.17 -40.65
C GLY A 33 19.37 -10.66 -40.04
N SER A 34 18.69 -11.53 -39.29
CA SER A 34 17.91 -11.07 -38.16
C SER A 34 18.90 -10.28 -37.34
N ALA A 35 18.97 -8.98 -37.59
CA ALA A 35 19.41 -8.03 -36.60
C ALA A 35 18.50 -8.35 -35.42
N ALA A 36 19.01 -9.15 -34.48
CA ALA A 36 18.37 -9.30 -33.19
C ALA A 36 18.16 -7.87 -32.74
N ALA A 37 16.90 -7.45 -32.63
CA ALA A 37 16.59 -6.15 -32.09
C ALA A 37 17.36 -6.07 -30.79
N THR A 38 18.38 -5.21 -30.74
CA THR A 38 19.16 -5.01 -29.54
C THR A 38 18.20 -4.44 -28.54
N ALA A 39 17.70 -5.31 -27.66
CA ALA A 39 16.81 -4.91 -26.59
C ALA A 39 17.48 -3.75 -25.87
N THR A 40 16.77 -2.62 -25.78
CA THR A 40 17.30 -1.45 -25.07
C THR A 40 17.61 -1.90 -23.64
N PRO A 41 18.82 -1.66 -23.12
CA PRO A 41 19.16 -2.06 -21.76
C PRO A 41 18.16 -1.45 -20.77
N ILE A 42 17.59 -2.28 -19.92
CA ILE A 42 16.64 -1.82 -18.90
C ILE A 42 17.41 -0.94 -17.90
N PRO A 43 16.98 0.31 -17.67
CA PRO A 43 17.67 1.21 -16.75
C PRO A 43 17.55 0.73 -15.31
N TRP A 44 18.62 0.91 -14.55
CA TRP A 44 18.65 0.67 -13.12
C TRP A 44 18.50 2.00 -12.39
N THR A 45 17.45 2.15 -11.61
CA THR A 45 17.13 3.41 -10.90
C THR A 45 17.15 3.19 -9.40
N THR A 46 17.35 4.28 -8.65
CA THR A 46 17.26 4.24 -7.18
C THR A 46 15.80 4.17 -6.75
N MET A 47 15.50 3.25 -5.85
CA MET A 47 14.16 2.98 -5.34
C MET A 47 14.18 2.84 -3.82
N GLN A 48 12.99 2.96 -3.22
CA GLN A 48 12.75 2.62 -1.83
C GLN A 48 12.11 1.23 -1.72
N PRO A 49 12.28 0.54 -0.59
CA PRO A 49 11.57 -0.69 -0.27
C PRO A 49 10.06 -0.63 -0.46
N ALA A 50 9.46 -1.77 -0.82
CA ALA A 50 8.00 -1.92 -0.78
C ALA A 50 7.46 -1.96 0.67
N GLY A 51 8.33 -2.21 1.66
CA GLY A 51 7.98 -2.10 3.06
C GLY A 51 9.13 -2.40 4.00
N VAL A 52 8.99 -1.94 5.25
CA VAL A 52 9.92 -2.18 6.37
C VAL A 52 9.21 -3.07 7.39
N HIS A 53 9.88 -4.13 7.81
CA HIS A 53 9.27 -5.23 8.57
C HIS A 53 9.84 -5.39 9.96
N GLY A 54 11.04 -4.87 10.19
CA GLY A 54 11.69 -4.91 11.49
C GLY A 54 12.94 -4.05 11.52
N VAL A 55 13.29 -3.63 12.74
CA VAL A 55 14.57 -3.00 13.03
C VAL A 55 15.16 -3.72 14.24
N ARG A 56 16.44 -4.06 14.17
CA ARG A 56 17.19 -4.73 15.24
C ARG A 56 18.49 -3.99 15.51
N LEU A 57 18.88 -3.94 16.78
CA LEU A 57 20.18 -3.46 17.20
C LEU A 57 21.19 -4.61 17.23
N SER A 58 22.34 -4.41 16.60
CA SER A 58 23.51 -5.27 16.76
C SER A 58 24.56 -4.50 17.56
N GLY A 59 24.72 -4.83 18.84
CA GLY A 59 25.42 -3.95 19.77
C GLY A 59 24.58 -2.71 20.09
N ASP A 60 25.23 -1.57 20.31
CA ASP A 60 24.59 -0.31 20.67
C ASP A 60 24.49 0.70 19.51
N ARG A 61 25.26 0.47 18.44
CA ARG A 61 25.44 1.43 17.34
C ARG A 61 25.06 0.91 15.95
N THR A 62 24.84 -0.39 15.77
CA THR A 62 24.50 -0.92 14.46
C THR A 62 22.99 -1.18 14.37
N LEU A 63 22.32 -0.54 13.43
CA LEU A 63 20.95 -0.88 13.04
C LEU A 63 20.95 -1.87 11.89
N LEU A 64 20.13 -2.90 12.01
CA LEU A 64 19.76 -3.85 10.98
C LEU A 64 18.29 -3.62 10.62
N VAL A 65 18.03 -3.17 9.40
CA VAL A 65 16.69 -2.82 8.92
C VAL A 65 16.22 -3.88 7.94
N ASP A 66 15.20 -4.65 8.32
CA ASP A 66 14.64 -5.73 7.52
C ASP A 66 13.54 -5.18 6.59
N THR A 67 13.71 -5.36 5.28
CA THR A 67 12.98 -4.68 4.21
C THR A 67 12.48 -5.67 3.15
N SER A 68 11.42 -5.31 2.41
CA SER A 68 11.03 -5.97 1.16
C SER A 68 11.72 -5.30 -0.04
N VAL A 69 12.44 -6.10 -0.82
CA VAL A 69 13.09 -5.69 -2.07
C VAL A 69 12.69 -6.60 -3.23
N PRO A 70 12.74 -6.12 -4.49
CA PRO A 70 12.42 -6.93 -5.66
C PRO A 70 13.34 -8.16 -5.80
N SER A 71 12.80 -9.21 -6.41
CA SER A 71 13.48 -10.47 -6.68
C SER A 71 12.93 -11.12 -7.95
N GLY A 72 13.64 -12.11 -8.48
CA GLY A 72 13.28 -12.75 -9.73
C GLY A 72 14.36 -13.71 -10.24
N ALA A 73 14.24 -14.10 -11.52
CA ALA A 73 15.19 -14.99 -12.19
C ALA A 73 16.58 -14.35 -12.41
N ALA A 74 16.65 -13.02 -12.40
CA ALA A 74 17.88 -12.25 -12.51
C ALA A 74 18.20 -11.55 -11.18
N ALA A 75 19.44 -11.04 -11.05
CA ALA A 75 19.77 -10.12 -9.97
C ALA A 75 18.89 -8.87 -10.10
N CYS A 76 18.14 -8.56 -9.04
CA CYS A 76 17.15 -7.47 -9.05
C CYS A 76 17.53 -6.28 -8.16
N VAL A 77 18.52 -6.45 -7.30
CA VAL A 77 18.86 -5.46 -6.27
C VAL A 77 20.37 -5.27 -6.25
N ARG A 78 20.78 -4.00 -6.26
CA ARG A 78 22.16 -3.54 -6.04
C ARG A 78 22.16 -2.45 -4.98
N ASP A 79 23.29 -2.26 -4.32
CA ASP A 79 23.56 -1.12 -3.44
C ASP A 79 22.46 -0.87 -2.37
N LEU A 80 21.88 -1.94 -1.82
CA LEU A 80 20.94 -1.84 -0.71
C LEU A 80 21.67 -1.23 0.50
N LYS A 81 21.23 -0.05 0.92
CA LYS A 81 21.84 0.69 2.01
C LYS A 81 20.81 1.42 2.86
N ALA A 82 21.17 1.62 4.12
CA ALA A 82 20.45 2.46 5.06
C ALA A 82 21.36 3.65 5.42
N VAL A 83 20.81 4.85 5.47
CA VAL A 83 21.55 6.08 5.83
C VAL A 83 20.73 6.93 6.78
N LEU A 84 21.39 7.71 7.64
CA LEU A 84 20.72 8.78 8.37
C LEU A 84 20.37 9.92 7.40
N THR A 85 19.13 10.41 7.44
CA THR A 85 18.72 11.57 6.64
C THR A 85 19.05 12.90 7.31
N GLU A 86 19.23 12.88 8.63
CA GLU A 86 19.61 14.03 9.44
C GLU A 86 20.51 13.60 10.61
N PRO A 87 21.29 14.52 11.21
CA PRO A 87 22.02 14.22 12.44
C PRO A 87 21.09 13.69 13.54
N MET A 88 21.54 12.66 14.24
CA MET A 88 20.76 12.11 15.36
C MET A 88 20.58 13.17 16.45
N SER A 89 19.32 13.43 16.80
CA SER A 89 18.91 14.26 17.93
C SER A 89 17.98 13.43 18.83
N GLU A 90 16.69 13.74 18.87
CA GLU A 90 15.63 12.98 19.57
C GLU A 90 15.33 11.64 18.89
N LEU A 91 15.56 11.55 17.58
CA LEU A 91 15.23 10.39 16.74
C LEU A 91 16.42 10.02 15.85
N ALA A 92 16.48 8.75 15.45
CA ALA A 92 17.27 8.29 14.33
C ALA A 92 16.38 8.17 13.08
N ARG A 93 16.44 9.17 12.19
CA ARG A 93 15.72 9.10 10.91
C ARG A 93 16.57 8.41 9.85
N VAL A 94 16.07 7.28 9.36
CA VAL A 94 16.76 6.39 8.45
C VAL A 94 16.02 6.36 7.12
N GLN A 95 16.77 6.45 6.02
CA GLN A 95 16.26 6.16 4.69
C GLN A 95 16.92 4.90 4.16
N VAL A 96 16.11 3.99 3.61
CA VAL A 96 16.59 2.77 2.95
C VAL A 96 16.42 2.93 1.45
N THR A 97 17.48 2.67 0.70
CA THR A 97 17.47 2.73 -0.76
C THR A 97 18.20 1.55 -1.35
N PHE A 98 17.82 1.18 -2.56
CA PHE A 98 18.54 0.24 -3.41
C PHE A 98 18.43 0.66 -4.88
N VAL A 99 19.22 0.03 -5.74
CA VAL A 99 19.19 0.24 -7.19
C VAL A 99 18.60 -1.00 -7.86
N SER A 100 17.62 -0.81 -8.74
CA SER A 100 16.86 -1.92 -9.34
C SER A 100 16.30 -1.56 -10.73
N PRO A 101 16.10 -2.55 -11.62
CA PRO A 101 15.34 -2.40 -12.86
C PRO A 101 13.83 -2.66 -12.65
N SER A 102 13.40 -2.93 -11.41
CA SER A 102 12.00 -3.20 -11.06
C SER A 102 11.09 -2.02 -11.44
N GLY A 103 9.93 -2.35 -11.99
CA GLY A 103 9.06 -1.38 -12.67
C GLY A 103 8.99 -1.67 -14.18
N ASP A 104 10.03 -2.28 -14.74
CA ASP A 104 9.99 -2.91 -16.05
C ASP A 104 9.66 -4.41 -15.91
N ARG A 105 8.54 -4.86 -16.47
CA ARG A 105 8.14 -6.27 -16.42
C ARG A 105 9.12 -7.19 -17.17
N ALA A 106 9.81 -6.70 -18.19
CA ALA A 106 10.80 -7.45 -18.95
C ALA A 106 12.09 -7.71 -18.15
N SER A 107 12.30 -7.01 -17.02
CA SER A 107 13.45 -7.25 -16.13
C SER A 107 13.42 -8.62 -15.44
N GLY A 108 12.26 -9.26 -15.38
CA GLY A 108 12.05 -10.49 -14.61
C GLY A 108 12.01 -10.30 -13.09
N CYS A 109 12.12 -9.06 -12.61
CA CYS A 109 12.04 -8.68 -11.19
C CYS A 109 10.58 -8.46 -10.77
N THR A 110 9.81 -9.55 -10.71
CA THR A 110 8.34 -9.53 -10.53
C THR A 110 7.87 -10.03 -9.17
N GLN A 111 8.79 -10.47 -8.31
CA GLN A 111 8.51 -10.98 -6.96
C GLN A 111 9.20 -10.10 -5.92
N ASP A 112 8.87 -10.28 -4.65
CA ASP A 112 9.54 -9.62 -3.52
C ASP A 112 10.22 -10.64 -2.61
N THR A 113 11.35 -10.24 -2.01
CA THR A 113 12.05 -11.01 -0.98
C THR A 113 12.46 -10.12 0.19
N ARG A 114 12.80 -10.76 1.33
CA ARG A 114 13.40 -10.06 2.48
C ARG A 114 14.87 -9.78 2.23
N ALA A 115 15.30 -8.57 2.54
CA ALA A 115 16.71 -8.21 2.63
C ALA A 115 16.95 -7.33 3.86
N THR A 116 18.20 -7.25 4.31
CA THR A 116 18.57 -6.44 5.48
C THR A 116 19.56 -5.36 5.05
N ALA A 117 19.21 -4.09 5.29
CA ALA A 117 20.13 -2.97 5.17
C ALA A 117 20.83 -2.73 6.52
N LYS A 118 22.13 -2.43 6.49
CA LYS A 118 22.94 -2.14 7.68
C LYS A 118 23.25 -0.65 7.76
N LEU A 119 23.13 -0.07 8.94
CA LEU A 119 23.53 1.31 9.23
C LEU A 119 24.36 1.33 10.52
N GLU A 120 25.56 1.91 10.45
CA GLU A 120 26.35 2.25 11.64
C GLU A 120 25.99 3.67 12.09
N LEU A 121 25.51 3.79 13.32
CA LEU A 121 25.15 5.07 13.92
C LEU A 121 26.41 5.81 14.41
N PRO A 122 26.42 7.15 14.35
CA PRO A 122 27.51 7.98 14.85
C PRO A 122 27.67 7.92 16.38
N ALA A 123 26.61 7.57 17.10
CA ALA A 123 26.56 7.38 18.55
C ALA A 123 25.60 6.21 18.89
N PRO A 124 25.66 5.63 20.10
CA PRO A 124 24.72 4.60 20.54
C PRO A 124 23.25 5.02 20.37
N LEU A 125 22.31 4.10 20.12
CA LEU A 125 20.90 4.48 19.95
C LEU A 125 20.32 5.13 21.23
N ASP A 126 20.72 4.66 22.40
CA ASP A 126 20.45 5.27 23.72
C ASP A 126 18.97 5.64 23.97
N GLY A 127 18.08 4.68 23.73
CA GLY A 127 16.64 4.85 23.94
C GLY A 127 15.91 5.65 22.87
N ARG A 128 16.60 6.25 21.91
CA ARG A 128 15.97 6.99 20.81
C ARG A 128 15.18 6.07 19.89
N ASP A 129 14.06 6.60 19.42
CA ASP A 129 13.26 5.92 18.42
C ASP A 129 13.88 6.01 17.03
N VAL A 130 13.52 5.04 16.18
CA VAL A 130 13.96 4.95 14.79
C VAL A 130 12.76 5.18 13.89
N ILE A 131 12.86 6.13 12.95
CA ILE A 131 11.86 6.31 11.88
C ILE A 131 12.53 5.93 10.57
N VAL A 132 11.99 4.91 9.90
CA VAL A 132 12.47 4.45 8.59
C VAL A 132 11.54 4.93 7.48
N ASP A 133 12.13 5.49 6.42
CA ASP A 133 11.44 5.99 5.22
C ASP A 133 10.24 6.91 5.55
N GLY A 134 10.38 7.71 6.62
CA GLY A 134 9.41 8.74 7.03
C GLY A 134 8.12 8.24 7.67
N SER A 135 7.89 6.93 7.77
CA SER A 135 6.61 6.38 8.24
C SER A 135 6.72 5.19 9.19
N ALA A 136 7.72 4.31 9.03
CA ALA A 136 7.84 3.14 9.88
C ALA A 136 8.59 3.50 11.17
N HIS A 137 7.85 3.68 12.26
CA HIS A 137 8.36 4.09 13.57
C HIS A 137 8.62 2.86 14.46
N PHE A 138 9.79 2.81 15.09
CA PHE A 138 10.22 1.76 16.00
C PHE A 138 10.81 2.35 17.28
N THR A 139 10.60 1.66 18.40
CA THR A 139 11.13 2.04 19.72
C THR A 139 11.78 0.87 20.43
N ALA A 140 12.75 1.16 21.30
CA ALA A 140 13.31 0.17 22.22
C ALA A 140 12.39 -0.08 23.43
N GLU A 141 11.50 0.86 23.76
CA GLU A 141 10.63 0.75 24.92
C GLU A 141 9.61 -0.39 24.78
N GLY A 142 9.56 -1.26 25.79
CA GLY A 142 8.72 -2.45 25.79
C GLY A 142 9.11 -3.51 24.75
N ALA A 143 10.25 -3.35 24.07
CA ALA A 143 10.75 -4.32 23.10
C ALA A 143 11.60 -5.42 23.77
N LYS A 144 11.64 -6.61 23.16
CA LYS A 144 12.58 -7.66 23.54
C LYS A 144 13.87 -7.52 22.72
N PRO A 145 15.03 -7.19 23.33
CA PRO A 145 16.28 -7.08 22.60
C PRO A 145 16.64 -8.39 21.86
N PRO A 146 17.29 -8.32 20.68
CA PRO A 146 17.80 -7.11 20.02
C PRO A 146 16.77 -6.37 19.14
N ALA A 147 15.54 -6.85 19.07
CA ALA A 147 14.52 -6.24 18.22
C ALA A 147 14.00 -4.94 18.84
N LEU A 148 13.71 -3.96 17.98
CA LEU A 148 12.87 -2.82 18.33
C LEU A 148 11.41 -3.18 18.08
N ARG A 149 10.53 -2.63 18.91
CA ARG A 149 9.08 -2.76 18.76
C ARG A 149 8.62 -1.78 17.69
N ARG A 150 7.87 -2.27 16.70
CA ARG A 150 7.18 -1.39 15.74
C ARG A 150 6.04 -0.66 16.45
N CYS A 151 5.99 0.65 16.29
CA CYS A 151 4.94 1.48 16.84
C CYS A 151 3.68 1.41 15.97
N GLY A 152 2.52 1.63 16.60
CA GLY A 152 1.24 1.65 15.89
C GLY A 152 1.01 2.98 15.17
N GLU A 153 -0.12 3.11 14.51
CA GLU A 153 -0.53 4.36 13.83
C GLU A 153 -0.65 5.56 14.79
N LEU A 154 -0.82 5.29 16.08
CA LEU A 154 -0.93 6.28 17.14
C LEU A 154 0.42 6.66 17.76
N GLY A 155 1.54 6.17 17.20
CA GLY A 155 2.88 6.34 17.74
C GLY A 155 3.27 5.24 18.72
N CYS A 156 4.40 5.46 19.40
CA CYS A 156 5.00 4.47 20.32
C CYS A 156 4.34 4.43 21.69
N ASP A 157 3.81 5.59 22.12
CA ASP A 157 3.20 5.84 23.42
C ASP A 157 1.80 6.44 23.23
N PRO A 158 0.85 5.65 22.69
CA PRO A 158 -0.51 6.13 22.52
C PRO A 158 -1.11 6.51 23.88
N ALA A 159 -1.88 7.61 23.91
CA ALA A 159 -2.60 8.00 25.11
C ALA A 159 -3.51 6.84 25.59
N PRO A 160 -3.65 6.64 26.91
CA PRO A 160 -4.57 5.64 27.42
C PRO A 160 -6.02 5.96 27.01
N THR A 161 -6.84 4.91 26.89
CA THR A 161 -8.28 5.09 26.72
C THR A 161 -8.88 5.82 27.92
N GLY A 162 -9.71 6.82 27.67
CA GLY A 162 -10.37 7.57 28.72
C GLY A 162 -11.11 8.80 28.18
N CYS A 163 -11.73 9.56 29.08
CA CYS A 163 -12.53 10.72 28.71
C CYS A 163 -11.66 11.97 28.55
N THR A 164 -10.73 11.95 27.59
CA THR A 164 -9.81 13.06 27.33
C THR A 164 -9.72 13.37 25.83
N PRO A 165 -9.44 14.63 25.44
CA PRO A 165 -9.34 15.01 24.03
C PRO A 165 -8.32 14.18 23.21
N ALA A 166 -7.20 13.80 23.82
CA ALA A 166 -6.17 12.97 23.18
C ALA A 166 -6.67 11.54 22.92
N SER A 167 -7.35 10.95 23.91
CA SER A 167 -7.95 9.63 23.78
C SER A 167 -9.04 9.59 22.72
N TYR A 168 -9.82 10.67 22.60
CA TYR A 168 -10.82 10.80 21.55
C TYR A 168 -10.22 10.92 20.15
N GLN A 169 -9.02 11.50 19.98
CA GLN A 169 -8.35 11.47 18.68
C GLN A 169 -7.93 10.05 18.31
N GLN A 170 -7.43 9.27 19.28
CA GLN A 170 -7.19 7.84 19.09
C GLN A 170 -8.47 7.10 18.63
N ALA A 171 -9.64 7.43 19.18
CA ALA A 171 -10.91 6.82 18.76
C ALA A 171 -11.28 7.14 17.30
N VAL A 172 -10.99 8.36 16.83
CA VAL A 172 -11.19 8.73 15.41
C VAL A 172 -10.25 7.92 14.51
N HIS A 173 -8.97 7.84 14.85
CA HIS A 173 -7.98 7.05 14.10
C HIS A 173 -8.29 5.55 14.09
N ALA A 174 -8.96 5.02 15.11
CA ALA A 174 -9.40 3.62 15.14
C ALA A 174 -10.53 3.31 14.14
N THR A 175 -11.04 4.32 13.41
CA THR A 175 -12.10 4.15 12.41
C THR A 175 -11.61 4.52 11.01
N ASP A 176 -12.13 3.84 10.00
CA ASP A 176 -11.85 4.13 8.59
C ASP A 176 -12.68 5.34 8.10
N VAL A 177 -12.45 6.49 8.72
CA VAL A 177 -13.10 7.77 8.34
C VAL A 177 -12.11 8.67 7.62
N PRO A 178 -12.58 9.55 6.70
CA PRO A 178 -11.69 10.47 6.00
C PRO A 178 -10.94 11.41 6.96
N ALA A 179 -9.71 11.79 6.60
CA ALA A 179 -8.81 12.61 7.42
C ALA A 179 -9.38 13.96 7.87
N HIS A 180 -10.37 14.51 7.16
CA HIS A 180 -11.04 15.78 7.48
C HIS A 180 -12.38 15.60 8.20
N THR A 181 -12.58 14.44 8.84
CA THR A 181 -13.75 14.18 9.69
C THR A 181 -13.59 14.89 11.02
N GLY A 182 -14.55 15.74 11.35
CA GLY A 182 -14.61 16.43 12.65
C GLY A 182 -15.41 15.63 13.67
N ARG A 183 -15.14 15.86 14.96
CA ARG A 183 -16.00 15.39 16.05
C ARG A 183 -17.13 16.40 16.28
N SER A 184 -18.36 15.93 16.46
CA SER A 184 -19.55 16.78 16.67
C SER A 184 -20.27 16.50 18.00
N GLY A 185 -19.92 15.43 18.71
CA GLY A 185 -20.45 15.12 20.04
C GLY A 185 -19.78 13.91 20.68
N GLU A 186 -19.74 13.87 22.01
CA GLU A 186 -19.08 12.80 22.76
C GLU A 186 -19.78 12.51 24.10
N LYS A 187 -19.92 11.22 24.45
CA LYS A 187 -20.34 10.75 25.77
C LYS A 187 -19.41 9.61 26.20
N CYS A 188 -18.80 9.72 27.37
CA CYS A 188 -17.77 8.80 27.83
C CYS A 188 -17.91 8.52 29.32
N ASP A 189 -17.69 7.26 29.72
CA ASP A 189 -17.61 6.85 31.14
C ASP A 189 -16.25 6.24 31.53
N GLY A 190 -15.27 6.32 30.63
CA GLY A 190 -13.92 5.81 30.79
C GLY A 190 -13.74 4.37 30.28
N LYS A 191 -14.82 3.59 30.20
CA LYS A 191 -14.81 2.22 29.63
C LYS A 191 -15.48 2.17 28.26
N TRP A 192 -16.45 3.05 28.03
CA TRP A 192 -17.26 3.14 26.85
C TRP A 192 -17.27 4.58 26.34
N LEU A 193 -17.39 4.71 25.03
CA LEU A 193 -17.44 6.00 24.35
C LEU A 193 -18.49 5.94 23.25
N VAL A 194 -19.32 6.97 23.17
CA VAL A 194 -20.13 7.31 22.01
C VAL A 194 -19.53 8.56 21.41
N MET A 195 -19.26 8.55 20.10
CA MET A 195 -18.74 9.70 19.38
C MET A 195 -19.51 9.93 18.10
N ASP A 196 -19.97 11.16 17.91
CA ASP A 196 -20.55 11.61 16.67
C ASP A 196 -19.45 12.24 15.81
N LEU A 197 -19.33 11.72 14.59
CA LEU A 197 -18.35 12.12 13.59
C LEU A 197 -19.07 12.76 12.40
N SER A 198 -18.53 13.88 11.93
CA SER A 198 -19.07 14.66 10.83
C SER A 198 -18.03 14.76 9.72
N THR A 199 -18.26 14.06 8.61
CA THR A 199 -17.43 14.15 7.42
C THR A 199 -18.03 15.16 6.45
N ARG A 200 -17.22 16.09 5.94
CA ARG A 200 -17.66 16.98 4.84
C ARG A 200 -17.70 16.19 3.53
N MET A 201 -18.84 16.26 2.84
CA MET A 201 -19.05 15.58 1.56
C MET A 201 -19.19 16.56 0.39
N GLY A 202 -19.30 17.86 0.70
CA GLY A 202 -19.39 18.94 -0.28
C GLY A 202 -18.05 19.36 -0.87
N PRO A 203 -18.06 20.07 -2.02
CA PRO A 203 -16.87 20.71 -2.56
C PRO A 203 -16.30 21.76 -1.59
N ALA A 204 -15.00 22.03 -1.70
CA ALA A 204 -14.36 23.12 -0.97
C ALA A 204 -14.79 24.46 -1.60
N CYS A 205 -15.77 25.11 -1.00
CA CYS A 205 -16.24 26.42 -1.43
C CYS A 205 -15.77 27.48 -0.45
N GLU A 206 -14.92 28.40 -0.89
CA GLU A 206 -14.54 29.56 -0.09
C GLU A 206 -15.62 30.63 -0.19
N GLY A 207 -16.30 30.92 0.93
CA GLY A 207 -17.26 32.03 1.03
C GLY A 207 -18.61 31.81 0.31
N ASP A 208 -18.83 30.65 -0.32
CA ASP A 208 -20.11 30.32 -0.96
C ASP A 208 -21.14 29.80 0.05
N THR A 209 -22.40 30.17 -0.16
CA THR A 209 -23.56 29.74 0.64
C THR A 209 -24.33 28.59 0.02
N ASP A 210 -23.88 28.04 -1.11
CA ASP A 210 -24.51 26.87 -1.71
C ASP A 210 -24.64 25.72 -0.67
N PRO A 211 -25.86 25.19 -0.44
CA PRO A 211 -26.09 24.10 0.49
C PRO A 211 -25.20 22.88 0.25
N ALA A 212 -24.82 22.60 -1.00
CA ALA A 212 -23.90 21.52 -1.36
C ALA A 212 -22.52 21.69 -0.69
N CYS A 213 -22.04 22.92 -0.51
CA CYS A 213 -20.78 23.23 0.17
C CYS A 213 -20.81 22.92 1.68
N SER A 214 -22.01 22.90 2.26
CA SER A 214 -22.24 22.59 3.68
C SER A 214 -22.60 21.12 3.93
N ALA A 215 -22.72 20.32 2.87
CA ALA A 215 -23.13 18.93 2.93
C ALA A 215 -22.19 18.09 3.81
N ARG A 216 -22.79 17.35 4.73
CA ARG A 216 -22.09 16.50 5.69
C ARG A 216 -22.67 15.09 5.67
N GLN A 217 -21.89 14.17 6.19
CA GLN A 217 -22.36 12.86 6.59
C GLN A 217 -22.01 12.71 8.07
N ASN A 218 -23.06 12.64 8.89
CA ASN A 218 -22.91 12.40 10.32
C ASN A 218 -23.05 10.91 10.61
N THR A 219 -22.11 10.37 11.38
CA THR A 219 -22.08 8.97 11.82
C THR A 219 -21.79 8.92 13.30
N ARG A 220 -22.57 8.14 14.05
CA ARG A 220 -22.31 7.85 15.45
C ARG A 220 -21.56 6.54 15.56
N TRP A 221 -20.44 6.55 16.27
CA TRP A 221 -19.66 5.38 16.60
C TRP A 221 -19.74 5.05 18.08
N PHE A 222 -19.71 3.75 18.39
CA PHE A 222 -19.65 3.23 19.74
C PHE A 222 -18.34 2.46 19.92
N TYR A 223 -17.67 2.68 21.04
CA TYR A 223 -16.37 2.10 21.32
C TYR A 223 -16.31 1.46 22.70
N ARG A 224 -15.41 0.49 22.82
CA ARG A 224 -14.95 -0.08 24.09
C ARG A 224 -13.48 0.28 24.31
N ALA A 225 -13.13 0.60 25.55
CA ALA A 225 -11.74 0.74 25.95
C ALA A 225 -11.03 -0.62 25.85
N GLY A 226 -9.91 -0.65 25.12
CA GLY A 226 -8.99 -1.79 25.02
C GLY A 226 -7.59 -1.41 25.47
N GLU A 227 -6.73 -2.42 25.65
CA GLU A 227 -5.34 -2.23 26.13
C GLU A 227 -4.49 -1.38 25.18
N THR A 228 -4.75 -1.46 23.87
CA THR A 228 -4.01 -0.74 22.83
C THR A 228 -4.76 0.48 22.30
N GLY A 229 -5.91 0.83 22.89
CA GLY A 229 -6.75 1.95 22.46
C GLY A 229 -8.24 1.63 22.37
N TRP A 230 -9.01 2.59 21.88
CA TRP A 230 -10.44 2.42 21.64
C TRP A 230 -10.71 1.42 20.52
N GLN A 231 -11.62 0.47 20.79
CA GLN A 231 -12.06 -0.53 19.84
C GLN A 231 -13.45 -0.15 19.33
N PRO A 232 -13.63 0.13 18.02
CA PRO A 232 -14.95 0.41 17.46
C PRO A 232 -15.80 -0.86 17.45
N LEU A 233 -17.05 -0.75 17.87
CA LEU A 233 -18.00 -1.86 17.97
C LEU A 233 -19.03 -1.83 16.84
N THR A 234 -19.63 -0.67 16.63
CA THR A 234 -20.64 -0.46 15.59
C THR A 234 -20.81 1.04 15.32
N ARG A 235 -21.54 1.33 14.23
CA ARG A 235 -21.92 2.68 13.84
C ARG A 235 -23.39 2.77 13.44
N THR A 236 -24.00 3.93 13.65
CA THR A 236 -25.39 4.19 13.25
C THR A 236 -25.63 5.69 13.04
N SER A 237 -26.76 6.04 12.43
CA SER A 237 -27.34 7.39 12.49
C SER A 237 -28.60 7.44 13.37
N ALA A 238 -29.05 6.29 13.89
CA ALA A 238 -30.23 6.22 14.74
C ALA A 238 -29.95 6.78 16.16
N GLY A 239 -31.03 7.18 16.82
CA GLY A 239 -31.04 7.49 18.25
C GLY A 239 -31.18 6.24 19.12
N GLY A 240 -31.00 6.41 20.42
CA GLY A 240 -31.19 5.36 21.42
C GLY A 240 -30.11 4.26 21.44
N CYS A 241 -30.39 3.19 22.18
CA CYS A 241 -29.45 2.11 22.46
C CYS A 241 -29.60 0.85 21.58
N ARG A 242 -30.66 0.77 20.76
CA ARG A 242 -31.05 -0.49 20.10
C ARG A 242 -29.92 -1.11 19.28
N ASP A 243 -29.24 -0.32 18.46
CA ASP A 243 -28.25 -0.84 17.52
C ASP A 243 -26.96 -1.29 18.21
N ILE A 244 -26.56 -0.62 19.30
CA ILE A 244 -25.40 -1.01 20.11
C ILE A 244 -25.71 -2.21 21.00
N HIS A 245 -26.88 -2.26 21.66
CA HIS A 245 -27.26 -3.40 22.50
C HIS A 245 -27.43 -4.71 21.72
N ARG A 246 -27.66 -4.64 20.40
CA ARG A 246 -27.65 -5.83 19.54
C ARG A 246 -26.26 -6.46 19.40
N VAL A 247 -25.19 -5.67 19.46
CA VAL A 247 -23.80 -6.16 19.29
C VAL A 247 -23.04 -6.25 20.61
N GLU A 248 -23.38 -5.39 21.58
CA GLU A 248 -22.76 -5.32 22.90
C GLU A 248 -23.86 -5.00 23.94
N PRO A 249 -24.57 -6.03 24.44
CA PRO A 249 -25.63 -5.86 25.43
C PRO A 249 -25.18 -5.22 26.74
N ALA A 250 -23.87 -5.28 27.07
CA ALA A 250 -23.33 -4.68 28.27
C ALA A 250 -23.06 -3.16 28.14
N PHE A 251 -23.37 -2.56 26.97
CA PHE A 251 -23.17 -1.14 26.76
C PHE A 251 -24.07 -0.31 27.70
N PRO A 252 -23.55 0.71 28.41
CA PRO A 252 -24.32 1.47 29.39
C PRO A 252 -25.47 2.24 28.74
N GLU A 253 -26.70 1.95 29.18
CA GLU A 253 -27.89 2.64 28.69
C GLU A 253 -27.82 4.16 28.90
N ALA A 254 -27.19 4.61 30.00
CA ALA A 254 -27.01 6.04 30.31
C ALA A 254 -26.25 6.81 29.21
N LEU A 255 -25.41 6.15 28.41
CA LEU A 255 -24.66 6.77 27.33
C LEU A 255 -25.49 6.90 26.04
N CYS A 256 -26.56 6.10 25.86
CA CYS A 256 -27.30 6.03 24.60
C CYS A 256 -28.80 6.35 24.68
N ALA A 257 -29.42 6.26 25.86
CA ALA A 257 -30.88 6.37 25.99
C ALA A 257 -31.43 7.72 25.49
N THR A 258 -30.70 8.80 25.72
CA THR A 258 -31.12 10.16 25.34
C THR A 258 -30.60 10.61 23.98
N LEU A 259 -29.99 9.71 23.21
CA LEU A 259 -29.41 10.08 21.93
C LEU A 259 -30.50 10.23 20.88
N GLU A 260 -30.59 11.41 20.28
CA GLU A 260 -31.44 11.64 19.11
C GLU A 260 -30.81 11.06 17.84
N PRO A 261 -31.62 10.77 16.80
CA PRO A 261 -31.11 10.47 15.48
C PRO A 261 -30.23 11.60 14.94
N LEU A 262 -29.12 11.23 14.29
CA LEU A 262 -28.24 12.19 13.62
C LEU A 262 -28.94 12.76 12.39
N LYS A 263 -28.81 14.08 12.22
CA LYS A 263 -29.24 14.76 11.00
C LYS A 263 -28.18 14.53 9.92
N PRO A 264 -28.57 14.34 8.65
CA PRO A 264 -27.63 14.34 7.53
C PRO A 264 -26.92 15.69 7.42
#